data_AF-A0A392RIE4-F1
#
_entry.id   AF-A0A392RIE4-F1
#
_cell.length_a   1.000
_cell.length_b   1.000
_cell.length_c   1.000
_cell.angle_alpha   90.00
_cell.angle_beta   90.00
_cell.angle_gamma   90.00
#
_symmetry.space_group_name_H-M   'P 1'
#
loop_
_entity.id
_entity.type
_entity.pdbx_description
1 polymer ?
#
loop_
_entity_poly.entity_id
_entity_poly.type
_entity_poly.pdbx_seq_one_letter_code
_entity_poly.pdbx_strand_id
1 'polypeptide(L)'
;MEGLPHINVTDMGRNLMLISSPKPGEIENLCKTKADWLCYYFKEVRPWSPSVYADRRDTWVKVFGIPLHAWGENLFKVIGGKYGEFLDFDEETASR
;
A
#
# COMPACT_ATOMS: atom_id res chain seq x y z
N MET A 1 -19.22 21.24 2.43
CA MET A 1 -17.98 20.69 1.86
C MET A 1 -18.41 19.76 0.74
N GLU A 2 -18.35 20.21 -0.51
CA GLU A 2 -18.80 19.42 -1.66
C GLU A 2 -17.72 18.39 -1.99
N GLY A 3 -17.97 17.13 -1.63
CA GLY A 3 -17.16 16.00 -2.06
C GLY A 3 -17.54 15.55 -3.48
N LEU A 4 -16.76 14.64 -4.05
CA LEU A 4 -17.10 13.91 -5.28
C LEU A 4 -17.66 12.54 -4.89
N PRO A 5 -18.98 12.41 -4.60
CA PRO A 5 -19.54 11.22 -3.93
C PRO A 5 -19.52 9.97 -4.81
N HIS A 6 -19.28 10.10 -6.10
CA HIS A 6 -19.24 8.99 -7.05
C HIS A 6 -17.82 8.47 -7.28
N ILE A 7 -16.80 9.18 -6.77
CA ILE A 7 -15.42 8.77 -6.90
C ILE A 7 -15.08 7.81 -5.76
N ASN A 8 -14.71 6.60 -6.14
CA ASN A 8 -14.22 5.57 -5.25
C ASN A 8 -12.70 5.49 -5.36
N VAL A 9 -12.04 5.40 -4.21
CA VAL A 9 -10.61 5.08 -4.12
C VAL A 9 -10.49 3.68 -3.52
N THR A 10 -9.86 2.77 -4.24
CA THR A 10 -9.69 1.38 -3.84
C THR A 10 -8.21 1.05 -3.73
N ASP A 11 -7.79 0.59 -2.56
CA ASP A 11 -6.44 0.05 -2.34
C ASP A 11 -6.27 -1.24 -3.18
N MET A 12 -5.24 -1.27 -4.03
CA MET A 12 -4.91 -2.44 -4.87
C MET A 12 -3.72 -3.24 -4.33
N GLY A 13 -3.17 -2.87 -3.18
CA GLY A 13 -1.97 -3.40 -2.57
C GLY A 13 -0.75 -2.50 -2.79
N ARG A 14 0.16 -2.54 -1.81
CA ARG A 14 1.42 -1.77 -1.81
C ARG A 14 1.15 -0.27 -1.96
N ASN A 15 1.71 0.34 -3.01
CA ASN A 15 1.59 1.75 -3.35
C ASN A 15 0.63 2.00 -4.52
N LEU A 16 -0.25 1.05 -4.83
CA LEU A 16 -1.19 1.15 -5.94
C LEU A 16 -2.60 1.47 -5.45
N MET A 17 -3.20 2.50 -6.02
CA MET A 17 -4.57 2.93 -5.74
C MET A 17 -5.35 3.00 -7.06
N LEU A 18 -6.58 2.47 -7.06
CA LEU A 18 -7.52 2.62 -8.16
C LEU A 18 -8.50 3.74 -7.84
N ILE A 19 -8.53 4.77 -8.69
CA ILE A 19 -9.56 5.79 -8.66
C ILE A 19 -10.58 5.46 -9.73
N SER A 20 -11.84 5.26 -9.35
CA SER A 20 -12.91 4.84 -10.26
C SER A 20 -14.19 5.63 -10.02
N SER A 21 -15.01 5.76 -11.06
CA SER A 21 -16.34 6.34 -10.96
C SER A 21 -17.30 5.59 -11.88
N PRO A 22 -18.57 5.38 -11.47
CA PRO A 22 -19.60 4.87 -12.36
C PRO A 22 -20.05 5.89 -13.42
N LYS A 23 -19.69 7.18 -13.28
CA LYS A 23 -20.04 8.24 -14.23
C LYS A 23 -18.98 8.37 -15.34
N PRO A 24 -19.33 8.12 -16.61
CA PRO A 24 -18.41 8.30 -17.72
C PRO A 24 -17.86 9.73 -17.78
N GLY A 25 -16.56 9.89 -18.01
CA GLY A 25 -15.92 11.20 -18.12
C GLY A 25 -15.54 11.86 -16.80
N GLU A 26 -16.00 11.35 -15.65
CA GLU A 26 -15.74 12.00 -14.35
C GLU A 26 -14.27 11.88 -13.93
N ILE A 27 -13.63 10.73 -14.18
CA ILE A 27 -12.21 10.52 -13.90
C ILE A 27 -11.33 11.35 -14.83
N GLU A 28 -11.68 11.42 -16.12
CA GLU A 28 -10.98 12.24 -17.10
C GLU A 28 -11.08 13.73 -16.75
N ASN A 29 -12.26 14.17 -16.28
CA ASN A 29 -12.47 15.53 -15.80
C ASN A 29 -11.68 15.80 -14.51
N LEU A 30 -11.62 14.86 -13.57
CA LEU A 30 -10.77 14.97 -12.37
C LEU A 30 -9.30 15.16 -12.76
N CYS A 31 -8.78 14.31 -13.65
CA CYS A 31 -7.39 14.38 -14.12
C CYS A 31 -7.07 15.72 -14.78
N LYS A 32 -8.03 16.33 -15.50
CA LYS A 32 -7.86 17.64 -16.14
C LYS A 32 -7.95 18.81 -15.16
N THR A 33 -8.92 18.76 -14.24
CA THR A 33 -9.25 19.90 -13.36
C THR A 33 -8.44 19.93 -12.06
N LYS A 34 -7.88 18.79 -11.65
CA LYS A 34 -7.19 18.60 -10.37
C LYS A 34 -5.82 17.92 -10.55
N ALA A 35 -5.14 18.16 -11.68
CA ALA A 35 -3.84 17.58 -11.98
C ALA A 35 -2.81 17.83 -10.87
N ASP A 36 -2.67 19.08 -10.40
CA ASP A 36 -1.69 19.43 -9.37
C ASP A 36 -1.95 18.70 -8.04
N TRP A 37 -3.22 18.55 -7.68
CA TRP A 37 -3.62 17.80 -6.48
C TRP A 37 -3.27 16.32 -6.63
N LEU A 38 -3.54 15.72 -7.79
CA LEU A 38 -3.17 14.33 -8.07
C LEU A 38 -1.64 14.13 -8.02
N CYS A 39 -0.87 15.02 -8.63
CA CYS A 39 0.59 14.97 -8.64
C CYS A 39 1.22 15.21 -7.25
N TYR A 40 0.49 15.87 -6.33
CA TYR A 40 0.93 16.02 -4.95
C TYR A 40 0.89 14.71 -4.17
N TYR A 41 -0.15 13.90 -4.35
CA TYR A 41 -0.33 12.63 -3.63
C TYR A 41 0.29 11.42 -4.34
N PHE A 42 0.30 11.43 -5.67
CA PHE A 42 0.69 10.27 -6.47
C PHE A 42 1.94 10.57 -7.28
N LYS A 43 2.90 9.65 -7.21
CA LYS A 43 4.11 9.68 -8.05
C LYS A 43 3.78 9.57 -9.54
N GLU A 44 2.74 8.79 -9.89
CA GLU A 44 2.30 8.55 -11.26
C GLU A 44 0.79 8.34 -11.26
N VAL A 45 0.08 8.93 -12.24
CA VAL A 45 -1.34 8.70 -12.50
C VAL A 45 -1.50 8.33 -13.96
N ARG A 46 -2.14 7.18 -14.23
CA ARG A 46 -2.31 6.65 -15.59
C ARG A 46 -3.65 5.93 -15.75
N PRO A 47 -4.15 5.77 -16.99
CA PRO A 47 -5.33 4.95 -17.26
C PRO A 47 -5.14 3.52 -16.75
N TRP A 48 -6.19 2.96 -16.15
CA TRP A 48 -6.18 1.58 -15.70
C TRP A 48 -6.13 0.61 -16.88
N SER A 49 -5.42 -0.50 -16.70
CA SER A 49 -5.48 -1.65 -17.59
C SER A 49 -5.35 -2.94 -16.77
N PRO A 50 -5.76 -4.11 -17.29
CA PRO A 50 -5.61 -5.39 -16.60
C PRO A 50 -4.16 -5.77 -16.25
N SER A 51 -3.17 -5.16 -16.92
CA SER A 51 -1.76 -5.36 -16.62
C SER A 51 -1.27 -4.54 -15.44
N VAL A 52 -2.08 -3.62 -14.89
CA VAL A 52 -1.76 -2.83 -13.70
C VAL A 52 -2.30 -3.54 -12.48
N TYR A 53 -1.43 -4.28 -11.79
CA TYR A 53 -1.73 -5.01 -10.57
C TYR A 53 -0.56 -4.93 -9.59
N ALA A 54 -0.84 -5.11 -8.29
CA ALA A 54 0.22 -5.27 -7.30
C ALA A 54 0.87 -6.65 -7.45
N ASP A 55 2.17 -6.66 -7.73
CA ASP A 55 2.96 -7.86 -7.97
C ASP A 55 3.39 -8.59 -6.68
N ARG A 56 3.27 -7.91 -5.54
CA ARG A 56 3.58 -8.43 -4.21
C ARG A 56 2.51 -8.00 -3.22
N ARG A 57 2.51 -8.66 -2.06
CA ARG A 57 1.66 -8.32 -0.92
C ARG A 57 2.53 -8.18 0.31
N ASP A 58 2.19 -7.20 1.14
CA ASP A 58 2.85 -6.98 2.41
C ASP A 58 1.94 -7.54 3.51
N THR A 59 2.51 -8.26 4.47
CA THR A 59 1.74 -8.89 5.55
C THR A 59 2.54 -8.96 6.83
N TRP A 60 1.84 -8.84 7.97
CA TRP A 60 2.42 -9.00 9.28
C TRP A 60 2.50 -10.47 9.66
N VAL A 61 3.68 -10.93 10.05
CA VAL A 61 3.90 -12.29 10.57
C VAL A 61 4.03 -12.21 12.08
N LYS A 62 3.11 -12.87 12.79
CA LYS A 62 3.17 -12.98 14.24
C LYS A 62 3.93 -14.25 14.65
N VAL A 63 5.01 -14.08 15.40
CA VAL A 63 5.85 -15.18 15.89
C VAL A 63 5.69 -15.33 17.40
N PHE A 64 5.56 -16.57 17.86
CA PHE A 64 5.39 -16.89 19.28
C PHE A 64 6.55 -17.74 19.80
N GLY A 65 6.80 -17.64 21.10
CA GLY A 65 7.79 -18.50 21.79
C GLY A 65 9.25 -18.10 21.60
N ILE A 66 9.53 -16.88 21.12
CA ILE A 66 10.90 -16.38 21.00
C ILE A 66 11.44 -16.05 22.40
N PRO A 67 12.56 -16.67 22.83
CA PRO A 67 13.21 -16.33 24.08
C PRO A 67 13.76 -14.89 24.04
N LEU A 68 13.68 -14.16 25.15
CA LEU A 68 14.11 -12.76 25.22
C LEU A 68 15.58 -12.56 24.84
N HIS A 69 16.47 -13.50 25.20
CA HIS A 69 17.89 -13.42 24.86
C HIS A 69 18.19 -13.59 23.36
N ALA A 70 17.23 -14.11 22.58
CA ALA A 70 17.32 -14.24 21.13
C ALA A 70 16.55 -13.13 20.41
N TRP A 71 15.94 -12.21 21.14
CA TRP A 71 15.16 -11.10 20.58
C TRP A 71 16.09 -10.12 19.87
N GLY A 72 15.96 -10.01 18.56
CA GLY A 72 16.79 -9.10 17.79
C GLY A 72 16.53 -9.18 16.29
N GLU A 73 16.87 -8.11 15.59
CA GLU A 73 16.62 -7.92 14.16
C GLU A 73 17.11 -9.10 13.31
N ASN A 74 18.29 -9.64 13.61
CA ASN A 74 18.86 -10.78 12.88
C ASN A 74 17.97 -12.02 12.91
N LEU A 75 17.38 -12.34 14.07
CA LEU A 75 16.47 -13.49 14.20
C LEU A 75 15.25 -13.29 13.30
N PHE A 76 14.62 -12.13 13.38
CA PHE A 76 13.40 -11.90 12.63
C PHE A 76 13.64 -11.74 11.13
N LYS A 77 14.79 -11.21 10.69
CA LYS A 77 15.21 -11.26 9.28
C LYS A 77 15.31 -12.71 8.77
N VAL A 78 15.87 -13.61 9.58
CA VAL A 78 15.93 -15.04 9.25
C VAL A 78 14.54 -15.66 9.17
N ILE A 79 13.63 -15.31 10.09
CA ILE A 79 12.25 -15.81 10.08
C ILE A 79 11.48 -15.24 8.89
N GLY A 80 11.50 -13.93 8.68
CA GLY A 80 10.85 -13.25 7.56
C GLY A 80 11.36 -13.76 6.21
N GLY A 81 12.67 -14.01 6.11
CA GLY A 81 13.32 -14.61 4.94
C GLY A 81 12.76 -15.97 4.52
N LYS A 82 12.10 -16.71 5.42
CA LYS A 82 11.41 -17.98 5.09
C LYS A 82 10.08 -17.77 4.37
N TYR A 83 9.48 -16.58 4.50
CA TYR A 83 8.16 -16.24 3.96
C TYR A 83 8.21 -15.17 2.86
N GLY A 84 9.38 -14.58 2.61
CA GLY A 84 9.57 -13.56 1.58
C GLY A 84 10.70 -12.61 1.94
N GLU A 85 10.55 -11.36 1.52
CA GLU A 85 11.45 -10.27 1.88
C GLU A 85 11.04 -9.71 3.25
N PHE A 86 11.99 -9.64 4.18
CA PHE A 86 11.76 -8.95 5.45
C PHE A 86 11.69 -7.45 5.21
N LEU A 87 10.62 -6.81 5.67
CA LEU A 87 10.41 -5.36 5.54
C LEU A 87 10.72 -4.61 6.83
N ASP A 88 9.99 -4.90 7.92
CA ASP A 88 10.12 -4.16 9.17
C ASP A 88 9.51 -4.87 10.40
N PHE A 89 9.62 -4.23 11.56
CA PHE A 89 8.96 -4.54 12.83
C PHE A 89 7.91 -3.50 13.19
N ASP A 90 6.92 -3.88 14.00
CA ASP A 90 6.14 -2.91 14.77
C ASP A 90 6.99 -2.31 15.91
N GLU A 91 6.53 -1.17 16.44
CA GLU A 91 7.25 -0.41 17.47
C GLU A 91 7.42 -1.22 18.76
N GLU A 92 6.42 -2.01 19.14
CA GLU A 92 6.46 -2.87 20.33
C GLU A 92 7.49 -4.00 20.17
N THR A 93 7.68 -4.50 18.95
CA THR A 93 8.69 -5.51 18.63
C THR A 93 10.09 -4.90 18.60
N ALA A 94 10.24 -3.69 18.08
CA ALA A 94 11.52 -2.99 17.99
C ALA A 94 12.05 -2.46 19.35
N SER A 95 11.16 -2.18 20.31
CA SER A 95 11.49 -1.55 21.60
C SER A 95 11.87 -2.54 22.72
N ARG A 96 12.04 -3.83 22.41
CA ARG A 96 12.25 -4.93 23.34
C ARG A 96 13.72 -5.26 23.59
#